data_AF-A0A2E6A983-F1
#
_entry.id   AF-A0A2E6A983-F1
#
_cell.length_a   1.000
_cell.length_b   1.000
_cell.length_c   1.000
_cell.angle_alpha   90.00
_cell.angle_beta   90.00
_cell.angle_gamma   90.00
#
_symmetry.space_group_name_H-M   'P 1'
#
loop_
_entity.id
_entity.type
_entity.pdbx_description
1 polymer ?
#
loop_
_entity_poly.entity_id
_entity_poly.type
_entity_poly.pdbx_seq_one_letter_code
_entity_poly.pdbx_strand_id
1 'polypeptide(L)'
;MITLGSFFFGMLFQRTMEALRIIFGLRNRPLFVVENEILLFMFTVYSRLITSLETGYITMRAAGVSEETIKRIKNEDDHDLQTWKKEVMGKFVDSYPPVYKAYLNVKTWQEASDQLMLYKQFRREVNENTNRNN
;
A
#
# COMPACT_ATOMS: atom_id res chain seq x y z
N MET A 1 -7.71 -13.41 13.87
CA MET A 1 -6.71 -14.24 13.16
C MET A 1 -5.77 -13.27 12.46
N ILE A 2 -4.51 -13.12 12.92
CA ILE A 2 -3.55 -12.19 12.29
C ILE A 2 -3.02 -12.88 11.02
N THR A 3 -3.37 -12.37 9.84
CA THR A 3 -2.85 -12.89 8.57
C THR A 3 -1.33 -12.68 8.51
N LEU A 4 -0.57 -13.68 8.07
CA LEU A 4 0.91 -13.64 8.04
C LEU A 4 1.47 -12.34 7.41
N GLY A 5 0.82 -11.84 6.35
CA GLY A 5 1.22 -10.58 5.71
C GLY A 5 1.15 -9.37 6.64
N SER A 6 0.14 -9.32 7.49
CA SER A 6 -0.07 -8.29 8.51
C SER A 6 0.96 -8.32 9.64
N PHE A 7 1.62 -9.46 9.83
CA PHE A 7 2.70 -9.66 10.81
C PHE A 7 4.05 -9.26 10.22
N PHE A 8 4.37 -9.70 9.00
CA PHE A 8 5.61 -9.31 8.32
C PHE A 8 5.67 -7.81 8.02
N PHE A 9 4.54 -7.20 7.64
CA PHE A 9 4.46 -5.76 7.44
C PHE A 9 4.73 -4.98 8.73
N GLY A 10 4.11 -5.38 9.84
CA GLY A 10 4.35 -4.76 11.15
C GLY A 10 5.81 -4.83 11.58
N MET A 11 6.45 -5.99 11.41
CA MET A 11 7.88 -6.15 11.73
C MET A 11 8.78 -5.33 10.82
N LEU A 12 8.55 -5.32 9.51
CA LEU A 12 9.34 -4.54 8.57
C LEU A 12 9.19 -3.05 8.85
N PHE A 13 7.96 -2.57 9.03
CA PHE A 13 7.66 -1.17 9.31
C PHE A 13 8.26 -0.71 10.64
N GLN A 14 8.12 -1.52 11.70
CA GLN A 14 8.70 -1.19 13.01
C GLN A 14 10.23 -1.09 12.92
N ARG A 15 10.88 -2.04 12.23
CA ARG A 15 12.34 -2.04 12.01
C ARG A 15 12.81 -0.83 11.20
N THR A 16 12.09 -0.42 10.14
CA THR A 16 12.43 0.80 9.40
C THR A 16 12.24 2.05 10.25
N MET A 17 11.16 2.15 11.02
CA MET A 17 10.93 3.34 11.87
C MET A 17 11.91 3.43 13.04
N GLU A 18 12.31 2.29 13.64
CA GLU A 18 13.36 2.25 14.65
C GLU A 18 14.72 2.65 14.07
N ALA A 19 15.07 2.19 12.87
CA ALA A 19 16.28 2.60 12.18
C ALA A 19 16.26 4.11 11.85
N LEU A 20 15.11 4.64 11.40
CA LEU A 20 14.95 6.07 11.09
C LEU A 20 15.01 6.95 12.35
N ARG A 21 14.51 6.46 13.49
CA ARG A 21 14.60 7.15 14.79
C ARG A 21 16.06 7.32 15.25
N ILE A 22 16.93 6.35 14.95
CA ILE A 22 18.35 6.39 15.32
C ILE A 22 19.16 7.30 14.37
N ILE A 23 18.80 7.35 13.08
CA ILE A 23 19.62 8.04 12.08
C ILE A 23 19.21 9.52 11.89
N PHE A 24 17.94 9.90 12.07
CA PHE A 24 17.43 11.18 11.54
C PHE A 24 16.54 11.96 12.50
N GLY A 25 17.11 12.71 13.44
CA GLY A 25 16.39 13.83 14.10
C GLY A 25 15.97 14.96 13.12
N LEU A 26 15.55 14.67 11.88
CA LEU A 26 15.57 15.58 10.73
C LEU A 26 14.23 15.69 9.97
N ARG A 27 13.69 16.91 9.99
CA ARG A 27 13.02 17.68 8.90
C ARG A 27 12.30 16.88 7.79
N ASN A 28 10.96 16.84 7.86
CA ASN A 28 9.87 16.50 6.91
C ASN A 28 10.11 15.84 5.52
N ARG A 29 11.19 16.12 4.76
CA ARG A 29 11.37 15.61 3.38
C ARG A 29 11.70 14.11 3.29
N PRO A 30 12.65 13.54 4.06
CA PRO A 30 12.95 12.11 4.02
C PRO A 30 11.78 11.25 4.51
N LEU A 31 11.04 11.74 5.51
CA LEU A 31 9.83 11.09 6.02
C LEU A 31 8.77 10.97 4.91
N PHE A 32 8.54 12.06 4.16
CA PHE A 32 7.62 12.06 3.02
C PHE A 32 8.03 11.04 1.94
N VAL A 33 9.31 10.92 1.62
CA VAL A 33 9.78 9.93 0.62
C VAL A 33 9.55 8.51 1.14
N VAL A 34 9.98 8.20 2.36
CA VAL A 34 9.80 6.86 2.94
C VAL A 34 8.32 6.48 3.02
N GLU A 35 7.48 7.42 3.45
CA GLU A 35 6.03 7.24 3.50
C GLU A 35 5.48 6.83 2.13
N ASN A 36 5.82 7.57 1.09
CA ASN A 36 5.34 7.29 -0.27
C ASN A 36 5.93 6.00 -0.86
N GLU A 37 7.16 5.62 -0.54
CA GLU A 37 7.71 4.32 -0.97
C GLU A 37 6.99 3.15 -0.28
N ILE A 38 6.62 3.27 1.00
CA ILE A 38 5.83 2.27 1.71
C ILE A 38 4.43 2.17 1.11
N LEU A 39 3.75 3.32 0.87
CA LEU A 39 2.46 3.35 0.19
C LEU A 39 2.56 2.70 -1.20
N LEU A 40 3.58 3.04 -1.99
CA LEU A 40 3.79 2.47 -3.33
C LEU A 40 3.98 0.95 -3.30
N PHE A 41 4.74 0.44 -2.33
CA PHE A 41 4.89 -0.99 -2.11
C PHE A 41 3.54 -1.66 -1.81
N MET A 42 2.75 -1.11 -0.88
CA MET A 42 1.42 -1.65 -0.55
C MET A 42 0.49 -1.70 -1.75
N PHE A 43 0.45 -0.64 -2.56
CA PHE A 43 -0.35 -0.60 -3.79
C PHE A 43 0.14 -1.62 -4.83
N THR A 44 1.45 -1.86 -4.89
CA THR A 44 2.03 -2.88 -5.79
C THR A 44 1.61 -4.29 -5.37
N VAL A 45 1.66 -4.59 -4.07
CA VAL A 45 1.16 -5.87 -3.51
C VAL A 45 -0.34 -6.03 -3.79
N TYR A 46 -1.13 -4.99 -3.54
CA TYR A 46 -2.57 -4.99 -3.84
C TYR A 46 -2.85 -5.26 -5.32
N SER A 47 -2.15 -4.59 -6.24
CA SER A 47 -2.30 -4.81 -7.67
C SER A 47 -2.01 -6.25 -8.07
N ARG A 48 -0.96 -6.86 -7.50
CA ARG A 48 -0.63 -8.27 -7.77
C ARG A 48 -1.68 -9.23 -7.23
N LEU A 49 -2.25 -8.94 -6.06
CA LEU A 49 -3.34 -9.73 -5.49
C LEU A 49 -4.57 -9.71 -6.41
N ILE A 50 -4.99 -8.54 -6.89
CA ILE A 50 -6.11 -8.41 -7.84
C ILE A 50 -5.84 -9.21 -9.12
N THR A 51 -4.64 -9.09 -9.71
CA THR A 51 -4.28 -9.86 -10.90
C THR A 51 -4.35 -11.37 -10.65
N SER A 52 -3.92 -11.83 -9.48
CA SER A 52 -4.00 -13.24 -9.09
C SER A 52 -5.45 -13.72 -8.99
N LEU A 53 -6.33 -12.94 -8.37
CA LEU A 53 -7.76 -13.25 -8.26
C LEU A 53 -8.42 -13.32 -9.64
N GLU A 54 -8.17 -12.32 -10.49
CA GLU A 54 -8.70 -12.30 -11.86
C GLU A 54 -8.23 -13.50 -12.69
N THR A 55 -6.96 -13.88 -12.55
CA THR A 55 -6.42 -15.10 -13.19
C THR A 55 -7.11 -16.37 -12.66
N GLY A 56 -7.40 -16.40 -11.36
CA GLY A 56 -8.18 -17.47 -10.72
C GLY A 56 -9.58 -17.59 -11.34
N TYR A 57 -10.30 -16.48 -11.52
CA TYR A 57 -11.63 -16.48 -12.13
C TYR A 57 -11.62 -16.94 -13.59
N ILE A 58 -10.63 -16.51 -14.36
CA ILE A 58 -10.45 -16.96 -15.75
C ILE A 58 -10.24 -18.48 -15.79
N THR A 59 -9.42 -19.01 -14.87
CA THR A 59 -9.14 -20.44 -14.77
C THR A 59 -10.36 -21.24 -14.33
N MET A 60 -11.14 -20.74 -13.36
CA MET A 60 -12.40 -21.35 -12.94
C MET A 60 -13.39 -21.45 -14.11
N ARG A 61 -13.50 -20.39 -14.92
CA ARG A 61 -14.33 -20.39 -16.12
C ARG A 61 -13.85 -21.43 -17.13
N ALA A 62 -12.54 -21.51 -17.38
CA ALA A 62 -11.96 -22.50 -18.28
C ALA A 62 -12.16 -23.94 -17.79
N ALA A 63 -12.22 -24.15 -16.47
CA ALA A 63 -12.48 -25.44 -15.85
C ALA A 63 -13.98 -25.83 -15.78
N GLY A 64 -14.88 -24.98 -16.29
CA GLY A 64 -16.32 -25.26 -16.32
C GLY A 64 -17.07 -24.97 -15.00
N VAL A 65 -16.49 -24.18 -14.10
CA VAL A 65 -17.20 -23.69 -12.90
C VAL A 65 -18.36 -22.79 -13.32
N SER A 66 -19.52 -22.91 -12.67
CA SER A 66 -20.69 -22.10 -13.01
C SER A 66 -20.45 -20.60 -12.75
N GLU A 67 -20.99 -19.74 -13.62
CA GLU A 67 -20.88 -18.28 -13.46
C GLU A 67 -21.50 -17.78 -12.16
N GLU A 68 -22.54 -18.45 -11.66
CA GLU A 68 -23.14 -18.15 -10.35
C GLU A 68 -22.17 -18.38 -9.20
N THR A 69 -21.40 -19.47 -9.26
CA THR A 69 -20.37 -19.78 -8.27
C THR A 69 -19.24 -18.76 -8.35
N ILE A 70 -18.76 -18.43 -9.55
CA ILE A 70 -17.72 -17.42 -9.77
C ILE A 70 -18.19 -16.06 -9.24
N LYS A 71 -19.45 -15.69 -9.48
CA LYS A 71 -20.02 -14.42 -8.96
C LYS A 71 -20.08 -14.39 -7.44
N ARG A 72 -20.45 -15.50 -6.79
CA ARG A 72 -20.43 -15.59 -5.31
C ARG A 72 -19.02 -15.41 -4.77
N ILE A 73 -18.04 -16.10 -5.34
CA ILE A 73 -16.63 -15.98 -4.95
C ILE A 73 -16.14 -14.54 -5.15
N LYS A 74 -16.43 -13.91 -6.29
CA LYS A 74 -16.09 -12.50 -6.54
C LYS A 74 -16.63 -11.55 -5.47
N ASN A 75 -17.88 -11.76 -5.03
CA ASN A 75 -18.47 -10.92 -3.98
C ASN A 75 -17.78 -11.11 -2.62
N GLU A 76 -17.39 -12.34 -2.29
CA GLU A 76 -16.64 -12.66 -1.06
C GLU A 76 -15.24 -12.03 -1.13
N ASP A 77 -14.54 -12.21 -2.24
CA ASP A 77 -13.21 -11.63 -2.48
C ASP A 77 -13.26 -10.09 -2.44
N ASP A 78 -14.29 -9.45 -3.02
CA ASP A 78 -14.46 -7.99 -2.95
C ASP A 78 -14.64 -7.51 -1.52
N HIS A 79 -15.44 -8.22 -0.71
CA HIS A 79 -15.61 -7.91 0.71
C HIS A 79 -14.28 -8.04 1.47
N ASP A 80 -13.53 -9.11 1.23
CA ASP A 80 -12.26 -9.37 1.89
C ASP A 80 -11.19 -8.35 1.48
N LEU A 81 -11.17 -7.92 0.22
CA LEU A 81 -10.28 -6.86 -0.25
C LEU A 81 -10.60 -5.51 0.40
N GLN A 82 -11.87 -5.17 0.62
CA GLN A 82 -12.23 -3.94 1.35
C GLN A 82 -11.81 -4.01 2.82
N THR A 83 -11.99 -5.16 3.45
CA THR A 83 -11.53 -5.42 4.82
C THR A 83 -10.01 -5.28 4.92
N TRP A 84 -9.28 -5.91 3.99
CA TRP A 84 -7.82 -5.82 3.91
C TRP A 84 -7.33 -4.37 3.76
N LYS A 85 -7.94 -3.57 2.88
CA LYS A 85 -7.59 -2.14 2.72
C LYS A 85 -7.70 -1.39 4.04
N LYS A 86 -8.80 -1.60 4.77
CA LYS A 86 -9.04 -0.95 6.06
C LYS A 86 -8.01 -1.38 7.12
N GLU A 87 -7.72 -2.68 7.21
CA GLU A 87 -6.75 -3.21 8.18
C GLU A 87 -5.33 -2.72 7.91
N VAL A 88 -4.90 -2.72 6.64
CA VAL A 88 -3.57 -2.25 6.24
C VAL A 88 -3.40 -0.77 6.54
N MET A 89 -4.40 0.05 6.23
CA MET A 89 -4.36 1.48 6.57
C MET A 89 -4.38 1.73 8.07
N GLY A 90 -5.19 0.97 8.82
CA GLY A 90 -5.17 1.03 10.29
C GLY A 90 -3.78 0.74 10.84
N LYS A 91 -3.15 -0.35 10.41
CA LYS A 91 -1.78 -0.70 10.82
C LYS A 91 -0.75 0.35 10.41
N PHE A 92 -0.87 0.91 9.22
CA PHE A 92 0.04 1.97 8.75
C PHE A 92 -0.04 3.21 9.65
N VAL A 93 -1.26 3.67 9.96
CA VAL A 93 -1.51 4.82 10.86
C VAL A 93 -1.05 4.52 12.30
N ASP A 94 -1.32 3.32 12.79
CA ASP A 94 -0.99 2.92 14.17
C ASP A 94 0.50 2.71 14.38
N SER A 95 1.21 2.24 13.36
CA SER A 95 2.65 2.03 13.42
C SER A 95 3.44 3.34 13.30
N TYR A 96 2.79 4.42 12.83
CA TYR A 96 3.44 5.72 12.66
C TYR A 96 3.94 6.27 14.01
N PRO A 97 5.21 6.72 14.12
CA PRO A 97 5.75 7.16 15.39
C PRO A 97 4.96 8.35 15.97
N PRO A 98 4.71 8.38 17.30
CA PRO A 98 3.92 9.44 17.93
C PRO A 98 4.41 10.86 17.61
N VAL A 99 5.73 11.05 17.55
CA VAL A 99 6.38 12.35 17.26
C VAL A 99 6.03 12.86 15.87
N TYR A 100 5.75 11.96 14.91
CA TYR A 100 5.44 12.32 13.53
C TYR A 100 3.96 12.20 13.18
N LYS A 101 3.12 11.71 14.10
CA LYS A 101 1.69 11.45 13.84
C LYS A 101 0.90 12.70 13.46
N ALA A 102 1.35 13.87 13.93
CA ALA A 102 0.78 15.17 13.56
C ALA A 102 1.04 15.57 12.08
N TYR A 103 2.03 14.96 11.43
CA TYR A 103 2.38 15.22 10.03
C TYR A 103 1.78 14.18 9.06
N LEU A 104 1.08 13.17 9.60
CA LEU A 104 0.46 12.13 8.79
C LEU A 104 -0.82 12.67 8.11
N ASN A 105 -0.77 12.79 6.79
CA ASN A 105 -1.89 13.29 5.98
C ASN A 105 -2.79 12.18 5.42
N VAL A 106 -2.41 10.92 5.63
CA VAL A 106 -3.06 9.75 5.05
C VAL A 106 -3.59 8.84 6.15
N LYS A 107 -4.91 8.63 6.16
CA LYS A 107 -5.63 7.77 7.11
C LYS A 107 -6.48 6.72 6.40
N THR A 108 -6.89 7.00 5.17
CA THR A 108 -7.71 6.08 4.37
C THR A 108 -6.97 5.58 3.14
N TRP A 109 -7.46 4.48 2.57
CA TRP A 109 -6.91 3.91 1.34
C TRP A 109 -7.04 4.89 0.17
N GLN A 110 -8.15 5.64 0.13
CA GLN A 110 -8.39 6.64 -0.89
C GLN A 110 -7.39 7.78 -0.79
N GLU A 111 -7.19 8.34 0.40
CA GLU A 111 -6.18 9.39 0.64
C GLU A 111 -4.76 8.92 0.27
N ALA A 112 -4.43 7.65 0.56
CA ALA A 112 -3.15 7.06 0.16
C ALA A 112 -3.00 7.00 -1.37
N SER A 113 -4.06 6.62 -2.07
CA SER A 113 -4.10 6.60 -3.53
C SER A 113 -3.92 8.00 -4.11
N ASP A 114 -4.63 8.98 -3.56
CA ASP A 114 -4.59 10.37 -4.02
C ASP A 114 -3.20 10.98 -3.80
N GLN A 115 -2.59 10.73 -2.64
CA GLN A 115 -1.21 11.15 -2.37
C GLN A 115 -0.22 10.51 -3.33
N LEU A 116 -0.37 9.22 -3.63
CA LEU A 116 0.52 8.52 -4.58
C LEU A 116 0.40 9.05 -6.01
N MET A 117 -0.78 9.51 -6.44
CA MET A 117 -0.94 10.15 -7.74
C MET A 117 -0.11 11.43 -7.82
N LEU A 118 -0.18 12.28 -6.79
CA LEU A 118 0.62 13.50 -6.67
C LEU A 118 2.12 13.19 -6.61
N TYR A 119 2.51 12.16 -5.84
CA TYR A 119 3.92 11.75 -5.72
C TYR A 119 4.49 11.25 -7.06
N LYS A 120 3.72 10.49 -7.84
CA LYS A 120 4.14 10.03 -9.17
C LYS A 120 4.33 11.18 -10.15
N GLN A 121 3.50 12.22 -10.09
CA GLN A 121 3.67 13.44 -10.89
C GLN A 121 4.96 14.16 -10.51
N PHE A 122 5.18 14.40 -9.21
CA PHE A 122 6.41 15.00 -8.70
C PHE A 122 7.67 14.24 -9.14
N ARG A 123 7.67 12.90 -9.05
CA ARG A 123 8.81 12.06 -9.45
C ARG A 123 9.14 12.19 -10.94
N ARG A 124 8.13 12.33 -11.80
CA ARG A 124 8.32 12.55 -13.24
C ARG A 124 8.97 13.90 -13.51
N GLU A 125 8.48 14.96 -12.90
CA GLU A 125 9.02 16.32 -13.06
C GLU A 125 10.49 16.41 -12.61
N VAL A 126 10.85 15.78 -11.50
CA VAL A 126 12.25 15.71 -11.02
C VAL A 126 13.13 14.97 -12.03
N ASN A 127 12.68 13.85 -12.57
CA ASN A 127 13.43 13.08 -13.55
C ASN A 127 13.60 13.82 -14.89
N GLU A 128 12.55 14.49 -15.37
CA GLU A 128 12.60 15.31 -16.59
C GLU A 128 13.55 16.50 -16.44
N ASN A 129 13.53 17.18 -15.29
CA ASN A 129 14.45 18.28 -15.02
C ASN A 129 15.90 17.82 -14.84
N THR A 130 16.12 16.62 -14.30
CA THR A 130 17.46 16.02 -14.19
C THR A 130 18.01 15.67 -15.57
N ASN A 131 17.18 15.15 -16.47
CA ASN A 131 17.58 14.81 -17.85
C ASN A 131 17.77 16.05 -18.75
N ARG A 132 17.20 17.20 -18.40
CA ARG A 132 17.43 18.48 -19.13
C ARG A 132 18.72 19.18 -18.73
N ASN A 133 19.27 18.87 -17.56
CA ASN A 133 20.46 19.50 -16.99
C ASN A 133 21.74 18.66 -17.14
N ASN A 134 21.64 17.51 -17.82
CA ASN A 134 22.75 16.64 -18.23
C ASN A 134 22.89 16.66 -19.74
#